data_AF-A0A1D7NJI0-F1
#
_entry.id   AF-A0A1D7NJI0-F1
#
_cell.length_a   1.000
_cell.length_b   1.000
_cell.length_c   1.000
_cell.angle_alpha   90.00
_cell.angle_beta   90.00
_cell.angle_gamma   90.00
#
_symmetry.space_group_name_H-M   'P 1'
#
loop_
_entity.id
_entity.type
_entity.pdbx_description
1 polymer ?
#
loop_
_entity_poly.entity_id
_entity_poly.type
_entity_poly.pdbx_seq_one_letter_code
_entity_poly.pdbx_strand_id
1 'polypeptide(L)'
;MTTISFIRPTSSDKATSRMSKVAMTEFDLCMWLGDAMPGDTLEYYRGFLAKDAWKGPGQRLKEPERSVLERLAGRARWASERGFAHLVQRRIAPEQFSYLVIARPRPRGARGQLLLNELAKAA
;
A
#
# COMPACT_ATOMS: atom_id res chain seq x y z
N MET A 1 -18.74 25.26 6.18
CA MET A 1 -17.43 25.00 5.58
C MET A 1 -16.72 23.96 6.43
N THR A 2 -16.79 22.68 6.05
CA THR A 2 -16.25 21.59 6.85
C THR A 2 -14.77 21.42 6.51
N THR A 3 -13.90 21.88 7.40
CA THR A 3 -12.44 21.75 7.29
C THR A 3 -12.06 20.27 7.36
N ILE A 4 -11.55 19.73 6.25
CA ILE A 4 -10.99 18.37 6.20
C ILE A 4 -9.63 18.42 6.90
N SER A 5 -9.58 17.89 8.12
CA SER A 5 -8.32 17.71 8.86
C SER A 5 -7.49 16.62 8.19
N PHE A 6 -6.29 16.99 7.75
CA PHE A 6 -5.30 16.04 7.24
C PHE A 6 -4.77 15.17 8.39
N ILE A 7 -5.07 13.88 8.36
CA ILE A 7 -4.43 12.89 9.23
C ILE A 7 -2.97 12.81 8.79
N ARG A 8 -2.05 13.35 9.61
CA ARG A 8 -0.61 13.16 9.45
C ARG A 8 -0.27 11.75 9.97
N PRO A 9 0.40 10.88 9.20
CA PRO A 9 0.99 9.68 9.77
C PRO A 9 2.14 10.11 10.67
N THR A 10 2.00 9.87 11.98
CA THR A 10 3.10 9.95 12.93
C THR A 10 3.93 8.68 12.82
N SER A 11 5.05 8.74 12.10
CA SER A 11 6.12 7.76 12.26
C SER A 11 7.47 8.45 12.09
N SER A 12 8.09 8.68 13.25
CA SER A 12 9.52 8.75 13.56
C SER A 12 10.48 9.31 12.50
N ASP A 13 11.13 10.42 12.90
CA ASP A 13 12.28 11.04 12.26
C ASP A 13 13.52 10.13 12.09
N LYS A 14 14.33 10.50 11.09
CA LYS A 14 15.74 10.16 10.77
C LYS A 14 16.03 8.87 9.99
N ALA A 15 16.20 9.03 8.68
CA ALA A 15 17.47 8.72 7.98
C ALA A 15 17.41 9.18 6.52
N THR A 16 18.11 10.26 6.19
CA THR A 16 18.42 10.64 4.80
C THR A 16 19.48 9.68 4.27
N SER A 17 19.06 8.67 3.51
CA SER A 17 19.95 7.75 2.79
C SER A 17 19.17 7.22 1.60
N ARG A 18 19.75 7.26 0.39
CA ARG A 18 19.11 6.97 -0.92
C ARG A 18 18.02 5.89 -0.79
N MET A 19 16.77 6.33 -0.63
CA MET A 19 15.66 5.42 -0.42
C MET A 19 15.41 4.67 -1.72
N SER A 20 15.48 3.34 -1.67
CA SER A 20 14.83 2.50 -2.67
C SER A 20 13.41 3.05 -2.88
N LYS A 21 13.00 3.20 -4.14
CA LYS A 21 11.66 3.74 -4.47
C LYS A 21 10.54 2.85 -3.88
N VAL A 22 10.90 1.62 -3.51
CA VAL A 22 10.07 0.65 -2.81
C VAL A 22 10.62 0.48 -1.39
N ALA A 23 10.04 1.21 -0.44
CA ALA A 23 10.39 1.11 0.98
C ALA A 23 9.42 0.19 1.76
N MET A 24 8.34 -0.27 1.12
CA MET A 24 7.27 -1.06 1.69
C MET A 24 7.18 -2.39 0.93
N THR A 25 7.05 -3.51 1.66
CA THR A 25 6.82 -4.84 1.07
C THR A 25 5.36 -5.26 1.20
N GLU A 26 4.96 -6.30 0.47
CA GLU A 26 3.63 -6.90 0.64
C GLU A 26 3.39 -7.43 2.06
N PHE A 27 4.45 -7.87 2.75
CA PHE A 27 4.36 -8.34 4.13
C PHE A 27 4.04 -7.20 5.09
N ASP A 28 4.71 -6.04 4.92
CA ASP A 28 4.44 -4.86 5.74
C ASP A 28 2.99 -4.37 5.55
N LEU A 29 2.49 -4.42 4.31
CA LEU A 29 1.10 -4.12 4.01
C LEU A 29 0.15 -5.10 4.71
N CYS A 30 0.45 -6.40 4.69
CA CYS A 30 -0.33 -7.43 5.38
C CYS A 30 -0.38 -7.19 6.90
N MET A 31 0.77 -6.90 7.51
CA MET A 31 0.89 -6.59 8.93
C MET A 31 0.07 -5.36 9.29
N TRP A 32 0.26 -4.26 8.55
CA TRP A 32 -0.53 -3.04 8.76
C TRP A 32 -2.03 -3.31 8.63
N LEU A 33 -2.45 -4.08 7.62
CA LEU A 33 -3.85 -4.40 7.41
C LEU A 33 -4.42 -5.26 8.54
N GLY A 34 -3.60 -6.10 9.19
CA GLY A 34 -3.97 -6.88 10.37
C GLY A 34 -4.44 -6.02 11.54
N ASP A 35 -3.70 -4.94 11.79
CA ASP A 35 -3.86 -4.05 12.95
C ASP A 35 -4.70 -2.80 12.67
N ALA A 36 -4.83 -2.40 11.41
CA ALA A 36 -5.51 -1.16 11.00
C ALA A 36 -6.98 -1.10 11.45
N MET A 37 -7.37 0.03 12.02
CA MET A 37 -8.75 0.38 12.33
C MET A 37 -9.51 0.82 11.07
N PRO A 38 -10.85 0.67 11.03
CA PRO A 38 -11.64 1.15 9.90
C PRO A 38 -11.41 2.65 9.67
N GLY A 39 -11.05 3.02 8.43
CA GLY A 39 -10.71 4.39 8.05
C GLY A 39 -9.22 4.74 8.13
N ASP A 40 -8.40 3.91 8.79
CA ASP A 40 -6.95 4.08 8.77
C ASP A 40 -6.44 4.04 7.33
N THR A 41 -5.52 4.93 7.02
CA THR A 41 -5.01 5.14 5.67
C THR A 41 -3.50 5.01 5.66
N LEU A 42 -2.98 4.25 4.70
CA LEU A 42 -1.55 4.06 4.47
C LEU A 42 -1.22 4.42 3.01
N GLU A 43 -0.20 5.26 2.80
CA GLU A 43 0.43 5.42 1.49
C GLU A 43 1.40 4.26 1.28
N TYR A 44 1.00 3.29 0.45
CA TYR A 44 1.85 2.11 0.21
C TYR A 44 2.84 2.34 -0.93
N TYR A 45 2.57 3.28 -1.83
CA TYR A 45 3.49 3.61 -2.92
C TYR A 45 3.33 5.05 -3.40
N ARG A 46 4.46 5.67 -3.77
CA ARG A 46 4.50 6.99 -4.39
C ARG A 46 5.29 6.96 -5.69
N GLY A 47 4.64 7.29 -6.80
CA GLY A 47 5.22 7.21 -8.14
C GLY A 47 4.17 7.04 -9.23
N PHE A 48 4.55 6.40 -10.34
CA PHE A 48 3.61 6.00 -11.39
C PHE A 48 3.60 4.48 -11.44
N LEU A 49 2.77 3.86 -10.59
CA LEU A 49 2.71 2.42 -10.37
C LEU A 49 2.72 1.61 -11.68
N ALA A 50 1.86 1.95 -12.64
CA ALA A 50 1.80 1.25 -13.93
C ALA A 50 3.10 1.33 -14.75
N LYS A 51 3.80 2.48 -14.75
CA LYS A 51 5.08 2.64 -15.45
C LYS A 51 6.25 2.05 -14.66
N ASP A 52 6.17 2.11 -13.35
CA ASP A 52 7.21 1.61 -12.44
C ASP A 52 7.17 0.07 -12.34
N ALA A 53 6.00 -0.56 -12.49
CA ALA A 53 5.84 -2.02 -12.56
C ALA A 53 5.97 -2.59 -14.00
N TRP A 54 6.15 -1.74 -15.02
CA TRP A 54 6.21 -2.18 -16.41
C TRP A 54 7.47 -3.03 -16.70
N LYS A 55 7.30 -4.09 -17.51
CA LYS A 55 8.40 -4.94 -18.02
C LYS A 55 8.60 -4.66 -19.51
N GLY A 56 9.81 -4.25 -19.89
CA GLY A 56 10.18 -4.07 -21.30
C GLY A 56 11.13 -2.90 -21.54
N PRO A 57 11.29 -2.50 -22.81
CA PRO A 57 12.05 -1.32 -23.18
C PRO A 57 11.56 -0.08 -22.41
N GLY A 58 12.48 0.68 -21.82
CA GLY A 58 12.13 1.85 -21.01
C GLY A 58 11.59 1.54 -19.60
N GLN A 59 11.81 0.32 -19.08
CA GLN A 59 11.49 -0.01 -17.68
C GLN A 59 12.14 1.00 -16.71
N ARG A 60 11.36 1.46 -15.73
CA ARG A 60 11.83 2.44 -14.74
C ARG A 60 12.49 1.78 -13.55
N LEU A 61 11.93 0.66 -13.09
CA LEU A 61 12.50 -0.16 -12.02
C LEU A 61 13.10 -1.44 -12.58
N LYS A 62 14.19 -1.88 -11.97
CA LYS A 62 14.85 -3.15 -12.24
C LYS A 62 14.44 -4.19 -11.19
N GLU A 63 14.78 -5.45 -11.42
CA GLU A 63 14.73 -6.44 -10.36
C GLU A 63 15.81 -6.14 -9.29
N PRO A 64 15.56 -6.40 -7.99
CA PRO A 64 14.34 -7.02 -7.44
C PRO A 64 13.21 -6.03 -7.12
N GLU A 65 13.48 -4.72 -7.17
CA GLU A 65 12.53 -3.68 -6.72
C GLU A 65 11.19 -3.75 -7.45
N ARG A 66 11.22 -4.03 -8.76
CA ARG A 66 10.01 -4.21 -9.55
C ARG A 66 9.15 -5.38 -9.05
N SER A 67 9.76 -6.55 -8.81
CA SER A 67 9.03 -7.71 -8.29
C SER A 67 8.40 -7.43 -6.92
N VAL A 68 9.10 -6.70 -6.04
CA VAL A 68 8.52 -6.26 -4.75
C VAL A 68 7.33 -5.34 -4.98
N LEU A 69 7.44 -4.36 -5.90
CA LEU A 69 6.33 -3.46 -6.24
C LEU A 69 5.12 -4.21 -6.83
N GLU A 70 5.36 -5.18 -7.71
CA GLU A 70 4.32 -6.03 -8.29
C GLU A 70 3.58 -6.84 -7.23
N ARG A 71 4.31 -7.46 -6.29
CA ARG A 71 3.74 -8.22 -5.18
C ARG A 71 2.94 -7.32 -4.24
N LEU A 72 3.50 -6.17 -3.86
CA LEU A 72 2.82 -5.17 -3.03
C LEU A 72 1.52 -4.69 -3.68
N ALA A 73 1.57 -4.31 -4.96
CA ALA A 73 0.40 -3.85 -5.70
C ALA A 73 -0.66 -4.95 -5.87
N GLY A 74 -0.22 -6.18 -6.17
CA GLY A 74 -1.09 -7.35 -6.24
C GLY A 74 -1.78 -7.62 -4.91
N ARG A 75 -1.05 -7.50 -3.80
CA ARG A 75 -1.59 -7.67 -2.44
C ARG A 75 -2.61 -6.59 -2.09
N ALA A 76 -2.32 -5.32 -2.39
CA ALA A 76 -3.23 -4.21 -2.20
C ALA A 76 -4.53 -4.41 -3.00
N ARG A 77 -4.41 -4.84 -4.27
CA ARG A 77 -5.54 -5.17 -5.13
C ARG A 77 -6.38 -6.31 -4.56
N TRP A 78 -5.76 -7.42 -4.20
CA TRP A 78 -6.42 -8.57 -3.58
C TRP A 78 -7.19 -8.16 -2.31
N ALA A 79 -6.59 -7.31 -1.48
CA ALA A 79 -7.22 -6.84 -0.25
C ALA A 79 -8.48 -6.01 -0.54
N SER A 80 -8.45 -5.20 -1.58
CA SER A 80 -9.62 -4.44 -2.03
C SER A 80 -10.71 -5.31 -2.63
N GLU A 81 -10.35 -6.28 -3.48
CA GLU A 81 -11.29 -7.21 -4.12
C GLU A 81 -12.03 -8.07 -3.09
N ARG A 82 -11.36 -8.45 -2.00
CA ARG A 82 -11.97 -9.17 -0.87
C ARG A 82 -12.67 -8.28 0.15
N GLY A 83 -12.72 -6.97 -0.08
CA GLY A 83 -13.42 -6.03 0.79
C GLY A 83 -12.71 -5.73 2.11
N PHE A 84 -11.40 -5.98 2.22
CA PHE A 84 -10.59 -5.60 3.38
C PHE A 84 -10.13 -4.14 3.34
N ALA A 85 -10.06 -3.54 2.15
CA ALA A 85 -9.63 -2.17 1.98
C ALA A 85 -10.31 -1.46 0.80
N HIS A 86 -10.24 -0.13 0.77
CA HIS A 86 -10.42 0.67 -0.44
C HIS A 86 -9.04 1.09 -0.98
N LEU A 87 -8.88 1.11 -2.30
CA LEU A 87 -7.72 1.71 -2.94
C LEU A 87 -8.08 3.07 -3.49
N VAL A 88 -7.20 4.04 -3.25
CA VAL A 88 -7.35 5.40 -3.76
C VAL A 88 -6.04 5.82 -4.43
N GLN A 89 -6.16 6.38 -5.63
CA GLN A 89 -5.05 7.02 -6.32
C GLN A 89 -5.25 8.53 -6.27
N ARG A 90 -4.29 9.24 -5.68
CA ARG A 90 -4.28 10.70 -5.64
C ARG A 90 -3.15 11.24 -6.51
N ARG A 91 -3.48 12.04 -7.51
CA ARG A 91 -2.46 12.73 -8.33
C ARG A 91 -1.83 13.87 -7.53
N ILE A 92 -0.50 13.90 -7.49
CA ILE A 92 0.28 14.94 -6.82
C ILE A 92 0.90 15.89 -7.86
N ALA A 93 1.46 15.35 -8.93
CA ALA A 93 2.10 16.11 -10.01
C ALA A 93 2.00 15.31 -11.33
N PRO A 94 2.49 15.84 -12.47
CA PRO A 94 2.72 15.03 -13.66
C PRO A 94 3.54 13.79 -13.30
N GLU A 95 3.02 12.62 -13.66
CA GLU A 95 3.63 11.31 -13.37
C GLU A 95 3.91 10.97 -11.90
N GLN A 96 3.39 11.75 -10.95
CA GLN A 96 3.54 11.48 -9.53
C GLN A 96 2.18 11.31 -8.89
N PHE A 97 1.94 10.09 -8.42
CA PHE A 97 0.72 9.71 -7.73
C PHE A 97 1.05 9.10 -6.37
N SER A 98 0.14 9.34 -5.44
CA SER A 98 0.09 8.77 -4.12
C SER A 98 -0.93 7.64 -4.16
N TYR A 99 -0.48 6.41 -3.93
CA TYR A 99 -1.34 5.23 -3.89
C TYR A 99 -1.62 4.88 -2.44
N LEU A 100 -2.89 4.97 -2.08
CA LEU A 100 -3.38 4.84 -0.72
C LEU A 100 -4.20 3.56 -0.59
N VAL A 101 -4.06 2.91 0.55
CA VAL A 101 -4.93 1.84 1.01
C VAL A 101 -5.67 2.33 2.26
N ILE A 102 -6.98 2.17 2.30
CA ILE A 102 -7.84 2.60 3.40
C ILE A 102 -8.54 1.37 3.96
N ALA A 103 -8.33 1.07 5.25
CA ALA A 103 -8.90 -0.12 5.88
C ALA A 103 -10.43 -0.02 5.96
N ARG A 104 -11.13 -1.09 5.57
CA ARG A 104 -12.60 -1.17 5.65
C ARG A 104 -13.09 -1.67 7.01
N PRO A 105 -14.31 -1.31 7.44
CA PRO A 105 -14.98 -1.95 8.56
C PRO A 105 -15.05 -3.47 8.37
N ARG A 106 -14.73 -4.22 9.42
CA ARG A 106 -14.79 -5.69 9.43
C ARG A 106 -15.88 -6.17 10.39
N PRO A 107 -16.56 -7.28 10.10
CA PRO A 107 -17.45 -7.92 11.06
C PRO A 107 -16.68 -8.23 12.35
N ARG A 108 -17.32 -7.98 13.51
CA ARG A 108 -16.74 -8.28 14.83
C ARG A 108 -16.39 -9.77 14.89
N GLY A 109 -15.09 -10.11 14.93
CA GLY A 109 -14.59 -11.48 14.95
C GLY A 109 -13.53 -11.81 13.88
N ALA A 110 -13.47 -11.04 12.79
CA ALA A 110 -12.46 -11.21 11.72
C ALA A 110 -11.15 -10.44 11.99
N ARG A 111 -10.83 -10.15 13.26
CA ARG A 111 -9.62 -9.39 13.64
C ARG A 111 -8.43 -10.34 13.87
N GLY A 112 -7.27 -9.99 13.30
CA GLY A 112 -6.00 -10.70 13.48
C GLY A 112 -5.87 -12.01 12.70
N GLN A 113 -6.44 -13.10 13.20
CA GLN A 113 -6.08 -14.45 12.76
C GLN A 113 -6.59 -14.84 11.36
N LEU A 114 -7.83 -14.46 11.03
CA LEU A 114 -8.45 -14.80 9.73
C LEU A 114 -7.81 -14.04 8.58
N LEU A 115 -7.43 -12.77 8.80
CA LEU A 115 -6.74 -11.96 7.82
C LEU A 115 -5.32 -12.48 7.58
N LEU A 116 -4.57 -12.79 8.64
CA LEU A 116 -3.22 -13.38 8.53
C LEU A 116 -3.27 -14.73 7.79
N ASN A 117 -4.24 -15.59 8.11
CA ASN A 117 -4.40 -16.88 7.44
C ASN A 117 -4.80 -16.73 5.96
N GLU A 118 -5.69 -15.80 5.64
CA GLU A 118 -6.11 -15.57 4.24
C GLU A 118 -5.02 -14.86 3.42
N LEU A 119 -4.21 -14.00 4.04
CA LEU A 119 -3.04 -13.38 3.43
C LEU A 119 -1.93 -14.41 3.21
N ALA A 120 -1.72 -15.33 4.16
CA ALA A 120 -0.74 -16.41 4.07
C ALA A 120 -1.08 -17.47 3.01
N LYS A 121 -2.37 -17.79 2.80
CA LYS A 121 -2.83 -18.72 1.75
C LYS A 121 -2.62 -18.21 0.32
N ALA A 122 -2.30 -16.93 0.15
CA ALA A 122 -2.16 -16.28 -1.14
C ALA A 122 -0.71 -15.90 -1.49
N ALA A 123 0.27 -16.42 -0.73
CA ALA A 123 1.70 -16.39 -1.03
C ALA A 123 2.14 -17.70 -1.68
#